data_AF-A0A8B6G4Y7-F1
#
_entry.id   AF-A0A8B6G4Y7-F1
#
_cell.length_a   1.000
_cell.length_b   1.000
_cell.length_c   1.000
_cell.angle_alpha   90.00
_cell.angle_beta   90.00
_cell.angle_gamma   90.00
#
_symmetry.space_group_name_H-M   'P 1'
#
loop_
_entity.id
_entity.type
_entity.pdbx_description
1 polymer ?
#
loop_
_entity_poly.entity_id
_entity_poly.type
_entity_poly.pdbx_seq_one_letter_code
_entity_poly.pdbx_strand_id
1 'polypeptide(L)'
;MFQESNSTKEIQMENQECQVQPQPQNWSWSLEESNILIENISYYQRMIETIERAKSLGPVKLPKAPKRKVQDLFKEKLGKKKKQTITTPEELHTFLMSRKADLSKTISRQKFSFNIEGDPVKQLQEAYKHLGRHNAPKVNTTWDTWLSTQIDISIPHARKLRQLSNLLKGFKGFLNINVSINDILSKQELIKQMLEIDQFATFWRKGDFIPWDDGLTPSQEV
;
A
#
# COMPACT_ATOMS: atom_id res chain seq x y z
N MET A 1 22.02 -57.65 26.78
CA MET A 1 23.01 -56.87 26.02
C MET A 1 22.24 -55.88 25.17
N PHE A 2 22.15 -54.64 25.61
CA PHE A 2 21.52 -53.57 24.83
C PHE A 2 22.61 -52.79 24.11
N GLN A 3 22.52 -52.71 22.78
CA GLN A 3 23.40 -51.89 21.95
C GLN A 3 22.82 -50.47 21.87
N GLU A 4 23.56 -49.52 22.43
CA GLU A 4 23.32 -48.08 22.25
C GLU A 4 23.81 -47.66 20.86
N SER A 5 22.90 -47.15 20.03
CA SER A 5 23.23 -46.55 18.74
C SER A 5 23.10 -45.04 18.85
N ASN A 6 24.23 -44.35 19.02
CA ASN A 6 24.30 -42.89 18.99
C ASN A 6 24.27 -42.40 17.54
N SER A 7 23.13 -41.86 17.11
CA SER A 7 22.93 -41.22 15.81
C SER A 7 23.20 -39.72 15.93
N THR A 8 24.42 -39.32 15.59
CA THR A 8 24.86 -37.93 15.51
C THR A 8 24.18 -37.27 14.30
N LYS A 9 23.17 -36.44 14.56
CA LYS A 9 22.58 -35.57 13.53
C LYS A 9 23.43 -34.31 13.39
N GLU A 10 24.17 -34.27 12.29
CA GLU A 10 24.95 -33.16 11.79
C GLU A 10 23.99 -32.06 11.29
N ILE A 11 23.84 -30.98 12.07
CA ILE A 11 23.03 -29.82 11.71
C ILE A 11 23.89 -28.92 10.82
N GLN A 12 23.64 -28.96 9.51
CA GLN A 12 24.16 -27.99 8.57
C GLN A 12 23.46 -26.64 8.79
N MET A 13 24.14 -25.71 9.45
CA MET A 13 23.72 -24.31 9.49
C MET A 13 23.98 -23.68 8.13
N GLU A 14 22.90 -23.55 7.37
CA GLU A 14 22.83 -22.81 6.11
C GLU A 14 23.08 -21.32 6.38
N ASN A 15 24.13 -20.79 5.75
CA ASN A 15 24.53 -19.38 5.81
C ASN A 15 23.40 -18.48 5.32
N GLN A 16 22.67 -17.87 6.24
CA GLN A 16 21.84 -16.70 5.95
C GLN A 16 22.77 -15.53 5.65
N GLU A 17 22.93 -15.23 4.36
CA GLU A 17 23.48 -13.95 3.89
C GLU A 17 22.60 -12.81 4.42
N CYS A 18 23.05 -12.20 5.52
CA CYS A 18 22.55 -10.94 6.03
C CYS A 18 22.58 -9.91 4.89
N GLN A 19 21.41 -9.56 4.38
CA GLN A 19 21.25 -8.44 3.45
C GLN A 19 21.86 -7.19 4.09
N VAL A 20 22.92 -6.69 3.47
CA VAL A 20 23.60 -5.44 3.82
C VAL A 20 22.56 -4.33 3.75
N GLN A 21 22.13 -3.82 4.90
CA GLN A 21 21.28 -2.64 4.92
C GLN A 21 22.05 -1.49 4.25
N PRO A 22 21.42 -0.77 3.29
CA PRO A 22 22.08 0.35 2.65
C PRO A 22 22.46 1.36 3.72
N GLN A 23 23.77 1.62 3.85
CA GLN A 23 24.31 2.61 4.76
C GLN A 23 23.56 3.94 4.55
N PRO A 24 23.17 4.63 5.64
CA PRO A 24 22.42 5.88 5.54
C PRO A 24 23.20 6.86 4.68
N GLN A 25 22.65 7.22 3.53
CA GLN A 25 23.25 8.24 2.67
C GLN A 25 23.40 9.53 3.49
N ASN A 26 24.64 10.00 3.59
CA ASN A 26 24.96 11.21 4.33
C ASN A 26 24.38 12.42 3.58
N TRP A 27 23.14 12.77 3.87
CA TRP A 27 22.45 13.90 3.24
C TRP A 27 22.98 15.21 3.82
N SER A 28 23.80 15.92 3.04
CA SER A 28 24.16 17.30 3.35
C SER A 28 23.09 18.25 2.82
N TRP A 29 22.44 18.97 3.74
CA TRP A 29 21.56 20.08 3.42
C TRP A 29 22.39 21.31 3.13
N SER A 30 22.03 22.06 2.09
CA SER A 30 22.59 23.39 1.89
C SER A 30 22.11 24.33 3.01
N LEU A 31 22.82 25.45 3.20
CA LEU A 31 22.41 26.48 4.16
C LEU A 31 21.00 27.00 3.85
N GLU A 32 20.67 27.17 2.57
CA GLU A 32 19.35 27.63 2.13
C GLU A 32 18.25 26.60 2.46
N GLU A 33 18.53 25.32 2.25
CA GLU A 33 17.59 24.23 2.56
C GLU A 33 17.35 24.12 4.07
N SER A 34 18.42 24.25 4.85
CA SER A 34 18.35 24.28 6.32
C SER A 34 17.48 25.45 6.80
N ASN A 35 17.64 26.63 6.20
CA ASN A 35 16.82 27.80 6.53
C ASN A 35 15.33 27.57 6.22
N ILE A 36 15.01 26.91 5.11
CA ILE A 36 13.61 26.59 4.74
C ILE A 36 13.00 25.62 5.77
N LEU A 37 13.76 24.62 6.22
CA LEU A 37 13.31 23.71 7.27
C LEU A 37 13.05 24.45 8.58
N ILE A 38 13.99 25.30 9.01
CA ILE A 38 13.86 26.10 10.24
C ILE A 38 12.64 27.03 10.16
N GLU A 39 12.43 27.72 9.04
CA GLU A 39 11.26 28.59 8.84
C GLU A 39 9.94 27.83 8.96
N ASN A 40 9.86 26.64 8.34
CA ASN A 40 8.68 25.78 8.42
C ASN A 40 8.45 25.25 9.84
N ILE A 41 9.51 24.81 10.54
CA ILE A 41 9.42 24.38 11.96
C ILE A 41 8.87 25.52 12.82
N SER A 42 9.45 26.70 12.68
CA SER A 42 9.04 27.90 13.43
C SER A 42 7.60 28.32 13.13
N TYR A 43 7.14 28.11 11.88
CA TYR A 43 5.75 28.33 11.51
C TYR A 43 4.79 27.36 12.20
N TYR A 44 5.07 26.05 12.18
CA TYR A 44 4.19 25.07 12.83
C TYR A 44 4.14 25.26 14.34
N GLN A 45 5.25 25.62 14.99
CA GLN A 45 5.27 25.98 16.41
C GLN A 45 4.34 27.16 16.70
N ARG A 46 4.48 28.28 15.95
CA ARG A 46 3.57 29.42 16.09
C ARG A 46 2.11 29.07 15.82
N MET A 47 1.84 28.13 14.91
CA MET A 47 0.49 27.66 14.62
C MET A 47 -0.10 26.89 15.80
N ILE A 48 0.66 25.99 16.41
CA ILE A 48 0.27 25.24 17.62
C ILE A 48 -0.07 26.23 18.74
N GLU A 49 0.81 27.17 19.04
CA GLU A 49 0.58 28.20 20.06
C GLU A 49 -0.65 29.07 19.78
N THR A 50 -0.92 29.36 18.49
CA THR A 50 -2.09 30.16 18.11
C THR A 50 -3.38 29.36 18.32
N ILE A 51 -3.37 28.06 18.00
CA ILE A 51 -4.50 27.16 18.24
C ILE A 51 -4.77 27.03 19.75
N GLU A 52 -3.73 26.90 20.57
CA GLU A 52 -3.85 26.86 22.03
C GLU A 52 -4.45 28.15 22.59
N ARG A 53 -3.99 29.32 22.12
CA ARG A 53 -4.60 30.61 22.45
C ARG A 53 -6.06 30.72 21.97
N ALA A 54 -6.37 30.16 20.81
CA ALA A 54 -7.72 30.20 20.27
C ALA A 54 -8.72 29.44 21.16
N LYS A 55 -8.26 28.35 21.79
CA LYS A 55 -9.08 27.55 22.71
C LYS A 55 -9.49 28.35 23.96
N SER A 56 -8.60 29.20 24.48
CA SER A 56 -8.84 29.96 25.71
C SER A 56 -9.43 31.35 25.47
N LEU A 57 -9.08 32.02 24.38
CA LEU A 57 -9.44 33.42 24.11
C LEU A 57 -10.49 33.57 22.99
N GLY A 58 -10.86 32.48 22.31
CA GLY A 58 -11.74 32.51 21.15
C GLY A 58 -10.99 32.82 19.84
N PRO A 59 -11.68 33.30 18.80
CA PRO A 59 -11.10 33.46 17.46
C PRO A 59 -9.85 34.36 17.44
N VAL A 60 -8.73 33.82 16.93
CA VAL A 60 -7.46 34.55 16.76
C VAL A 60 -6.97 34.45 15.31
N LYS A 61 -6.21 35.46 14.89
CA LYS A 61 -5.62 35.52 13.55
C LYS A 61 -4.48 34.51 13.43
N LEU A 62 -4.58 33.63 12.43
CA LEU A 62 -3.57 32.59 12.18
C LEU A 62 -2.25 33.17 11.63
N PRO A 63 -1.10 32.55 11.93
CA PRO A 63 0.17 32.92 11.34
C PRO A 63 0.16 32.75 9.82
N LYS A 64 0.88 33.61 9.09
CA LYS A 64 1.04 33.47 7.64
C LYS A 64 1.95 32.29 7.31
N ALA A 65 1.56 31.51 6.31
CA ALA A 65 2.37 30.39 5.82
C ALA A 65 3.73 30.85 5.27
N PRO A 66 4.80 30.04 5.44
CA PRO A 66 6.10 30.27 4.81
C PRO A 66 5.95 30.32 3.29
N LYS A 67 6.83 31.08 2.63
CA LYS A 67 6.80 31.19 1.16
C LYS A 67 7.19 29.87 0.48
N ARG A 68 8.11 29.10 1.07
CA ARG A 68 8.62 27.84 0.51
C ARG A 68 8.14 26.65 1.32
N LYS A 69 7.63 25.62 0.64
CA LYS A 69 7.16 24.39 1.28
C LYS A 69 8.31 23.39 1.38
N VAL A 70 8.37 22.66 2.50
CA VAL A 70 9.32 21.56 2.69
C VAL A 70 9.26 20.53 1.56
N GLN A 71 8.07 20.30 0.99
CA GLN A 71 7.89 19.37 -0.14
C GLN A 71 8.72 19.75 -1.38
N ASP A 72 8.99 21.04 -1.58
CA ASP A 72 9.71 21.49 -2.77
C ASP A 72 11.21 21.16 -2.65
N LEU A 73 11.77 21.16 -1.42
CA LEU A 73 13.12 20.67 -1.12
C LEU A 73 13.30 19.22 -1.57
N PHE A 74 12.34 18.36 -1.19
CA PHE A 74 12.40 16.95 -1.54
C PHE A 74 12.26 16.71 -3.05
N LYS A 75 11.43 17.51 -3.74
CA LYS A 75 11.29 17.40 -5.20
C LYS A 75 12.58 17.80 -5.93
N GLU A 76 13.31 18.78 -5.41
CA GLU A 76 14.58 19.22 -5.98
C GLU A 76 15.67 18.16 -5.77
N LYS A 77 15.84 17.67 -4.54
CA LYS A 77 16.84 16.64 -4.20
C LYS A 77 16.58 15.27 -4.82
N LEU A 78 15.33 14.82 -4.82
CA LEU A 78 14.96 13.54 -5.43
C LEU A 78 14.91 13.61 -6.97
N GLY A 79 15.10 14.81 -7.53
CA GLY A 79 14.78 15.13 -8.90
C GLY A 79 13.28 14.99 -9.18
N LYS A 80 12.82 15.62 -10.26
CA LYS A 80 11.58 15.15 -10.90
C LYS A 80 11.88 13.73 -11.35
N LYS A 81 11.39 12.72 -10.62
CA LYS A 81 11.43 11.32 -11.10
C LYS A 81 10.88 11.36 -12.52
N LYS A 82 11.77 11.22 -13.51
CA LYS A 82 11.33 11.15 -14.91
C LYS A 82 10.31 10.04 -14.93
N LYS A 83 9.08 10.35 -15.36
CA LYS A 83 8.07 9.31 -15.55
C LYS A 83 8.72 8.28 -16.46
N GLN A 84 9.01 7.10 -15.91
CA GLN A 84 9.66 6.05 -16.68
C GLN A 84 8.69 5.70 -17.81
N THR A 85 9.09 5.98 -19.05
CA THR A 85 8.28 5.69 -20.22
C THR A 85 8.40 4.20 -20.48
N ILE A 86 7.55 3.41 -19.82
CA ILE A 86 7.46 1.97 -20.03
C ILE A 86 6.64 1.76 -21.31
N THR A 87 7.26 1.19 -22.34
CA THR A 87 6.62 0.98 -23.66
C THR A 87 6.40 -0.49 -23.97
N THR A 88 7.16 -1.41 -23.38
CA THR A 88 7.04 -2.86 -23.68
C THR A 88 6.40 -3.65 -22.53
N PRO A 89 5.73 -4.78 -22.83
CA PRO A 89 5.21 -5.69 -21.80
C PRO A 89 6.30 -6.22 -20.84
N GLU A 90 7.50 -6.47 -21.33
CA GLU A 90 8.64 -7.00 -20.55
C GLU A 90 9.19 -5.95 -19.57
N GLU A 91 9.31 -4.70 -20.03
CA GLU A 91 9.67 -3.57 -19.16
C GLU A 91 8.61 -3.37 -18.07
N LEU A 92 7.33 -3.51 -18.44
CA LEU A 92 6.23 -3.40 -17.48
C LEU A 92 6.29 -4.53 -16.45
N HIS A 93 6.51 -5.77 -16.88
CA HIS A 93 6.66 -6.91 -15.98
C HIS A 93 7.79 -6.67 -14.97
N THR A 94 8.97 -6.30 -15.46
CA THR A 94 10.15 -6.01 -14.64
C THR A 94 9.89 -4.86 -13.67
N PHE A 95 9.23 -3.80 -14.15
CA PHE A 95 8.83 -2.67 -13.31
C PHE A 95 7.87 -3.10 -12.19
N LEU A 96 6.81 -3.84 -12.52
CA LEU A 96 5.83 -4.31 -11.54
C LEU A 96 6.47 -5.27 -10.52
N MET A 97 7.40 -6.12 -10.97
CA MET A 97 8.21 -6.98 -10.11
C MET A 97 9.07 -6.17 -9.14
N SER A 98 9.76 -5.14 -9.60
CA SER A 98 10.55 -4.25 -8.73
C SER A 98 9.71 -3.49 -7.70
N ARG A 99 8.41 -3.32 -7.98
CA ARG A 99 7.43 -2.63 -7.13
C ARG A 99 6.51 -3.57 -6.35
N LYS A 100 6.70 -4.87 -6.52
CA LYS A 100 6.12 -5.89 -5.68
C LYS A 100 6.82 -5.78 -4.33
N ALA A 101 6.38 -4.79 -3.55
CA ALA A 101 6.86 -4.62 -2.22
C ALA A 101 6.48 -5.89 -1.45
N ASP A 102 7.38 -6.33 -0.57
CA ASP A 102 6.98 -7.14 0.55
C ASP A 102 6.04 -6.26 1.39
N LEU A 103 4.77 -6.20 0.99
CA LEU A 103 3.73 -5.52 1.76
C LEU A 103 3.59 -6.18 3.12
N SER A 104 4.01 -7.44 3.28
CA SER A 104 4.30 -8.08 4.56
C SER A 104 5.22 -7.21 5.46
N LYS A 105 6.30 -6.66 4.90
CA LYS A 105 7.27 -5.80 5.61
C LYS A 105 6.76 -4.37 5.79
N THR A 106 5.96 -3.86 4.85
CA THR A 106 5.44 -2.48 4.90
C THR A 106 4.22 -2.35 5.83
N ILE A 107 3.30 -3.32 5.80
CA ILE A 107 2.09 -3.36 6.63
C ILE A 107 2.43 -3.66 8.09
N SER A 108 3.55 -4.36 8.37
CA SER A 108 4.09 -4.52 9.75
C SER A 108 4.27 -3.18 10.49
N ARG A 109 4.42 -2.05 9.79
CA ARG A 109 4.56 -0.71 10.41
C ARG A 109 3.25 0.07 10.58
N GLN A 110 2.16 -0.39 9.97
CA GLN A 110 0.83 0.20 10.16
C GLN A 110 -0.11 -0.90 10.65
N LYS A 111 -0.20 -1.05 11.97
CA LYS A 111 -1.36 -1.62 12.67
C LYS A 111 -2.61 -0.80 12.34
N PHE A 112 -3.09 -0.89 11.10
CA PHE A 112 -4.50 -0.74 10.79
C PHE A 112 -5.11 -2.12 10.94
N SER A 113 -5.36 -2.52 12.18
CA SER A 113 -6.26 -3.64 12.44
C SER A 113 -7.68 -3.15 12.14
N PHE A 114 -8.13 -3.33 10.91
CA PHE A 114 -9.55 -3.57 10.70
C PHE A 114 -9.79 -4.95 11.29
N ASN A 115 -10.41 -4.99 12.46
CA ASN A 115 -10.86 -6.21 13.12
C ASN A 115 -12.08 -6.74 12.34
N ILE A 116 -11.90 -7.07 11.06
CA ILE A 116 -12.94 -7.52 10.16
C ILE A 116 -12.37 -8.68 9.35
N GLU A 117 -12.46 -9.88 9.92
CA GLU A 117 -12.14 -11.13 9.24
C GLU A 117 -12.90 -11.20 7.90
N GLY A 118 -12.17 -11.16 6.78
CA GLY A 118 -12.73 -11.41 5.44
C GLY A 118 -12.09 -10.63 4.30
N ASP A 119 -12.19 -11.20 3.09
CA ASP A 119 -11.79 -10.57 1.83
C ASP A 119 -12.66 -9.32 1.57
N PRO A 120 -12.08 -8.11 1.46
CA PRO A 120 -12.83 -6.87 1.31
C PRO A 120 -13.69 -6.84 0.04
N VAL A 121 -13.30 -7.58 -1.02
CA VAL A 121 -14.12 -7.74 -2.22
C VAL A 121 -15.31 -8.66 -1.95
N LYS A 122 -15.12 -9.73 -1.18
CA LYS A 122 -16.23 -10.56 -0.70
C LYS A 122 -17.15 -9.78 0.22
N GLN A 123 -16.64 -8.98 1.15
CA GLN A 123 -17.45 -8.13 2.02
C GLN A 123 -18.26 -7.09 1.22
N LEU A 124 -17.68 -6.48 0.18
CA LEU A 124 -18.41 -5.61 -0.75
C LEU A 124 -19.50 -6.38 -1.53
N GLN A 125 -19.21 -7.61 -1.98
CA GLN A 125 -20.18 -8.47 -2.66
C GLN A 125 -21.26 -9.02 -1.72
N GLU A 126 -20.93 -9.26 -0.46
CA GLU A 126 -21.81 -9.80 0.58
C GLU A 126 -22.71 -8.70 1.13
N ALA A 127 -22.18 -7.49 1.35
CA ALA A 127 -22.96 -6.28 1.57
C ALA A 127 -23.94 -6.02 0.42
N TYR A 128 -23.49 -6.19 -0.84
CA TYR A 128 -24.37 -6.09 -2.01
C TYR A 128 -25.44 -7.19 -2.05
N LYS A 129 -25.10 -8.44 -1.67
CA LYS A 129 -26.07 -9.54 -1.55
C LYS A 129 -27.07 -9.33 -0.41
N HIS A 130 -26.64 -8.81 0.74
CA HIS A 130 -27.52 -8.49 1.86
C HIS A 130 -28.48 -7.34 1.52
N LEU A 131 -28.03 -6.35 0.74
CA LEU A 131 -28.88 -5.30 0.17
C LEU A 131 -29.93 -5.84 -0.83
N GLY A 132 -29.66 -6.97 -1.49
CA GLY A 132 -30.59 -7.60 -2.44
C GLY A 132 -31.53 -8.65 -1.85
N ARG A 133 -31.24 -9.21 -0.66
CA ARG A 133 -31.98 -10.36 -0.09
C ARG A 133 -32.82 -10.04 1.13
N HIS A 134 -32.46 -9.03 1.93
CA HIS A 134 -33.36 -8.54 2.96
C HIS A 134 -34.23 -7.45 2.35
N ASN A 135 -35.51 -7.43 2.71
CA ASN A 135 -36.48 -6.38 2.39
C ASN A 135 -35.96 -5.00 2.83
N ALA A 136 -35.01 -4.43 2.08
CA ALA A 136 -34.55 -3.08 2.27
C ALA A 136 -35.78 -2.20 2.02
N PRO A 137 -36.30 -1.49 3.03
CA PRO A 137 -37.42 -0.59 2.83
C PRO A 137 -37.00 0.37 1.74
N LYS A 138 -37.55 0.23 0.51
CA LYS A 138 -37.18 0.94 -0.73
C LYS A 138 -36.19 2.06 -0.43
N VAL A 139 -34.91 1.72 -0.29
CA VAL A 139 -33.94 2.75 0.03
C VAL A 139 -33.74 3.41 -1.31
N ASN A 140 -34.54 4.44 -1.58
CA ASN A 140 -34.51 5.26 -2.79
C ASN A 140 -33.18 6.03 -2.90
N THR A 141 -32.18 5.71 -2.07
CA THR A 141 -30.82 6.21 -2.22
C THR A 141 -30.18 5.49 -3.39
N THR A 142 -29.71 6.28 -4.35
CA THR A 142 -28.91 5.74 -5.45
C THR A 142 -27.65 5.07 -4.89
N TRP A 143 -27.10 4.12 -5.64
CA TRP A 143 -25.81 3.48 -5.32
C TRP A 143 -24.72 4.52 -4.97
N ASP A 144 -24.80 5.68 -5.62
CA ASP A 144 -23.94 6.84 -5.39
C ASP A 144 -24.08 7.40 -3.97
N THR A 145 -25.30 7.63 -3.50
CA THR A 145 -25.57 8.07 -2.12
C THR A 145 -25.08 7.05 -1.11
N TRP A 146 -25.26 5.75 -1.38
CA TRP A 146 -24.80 4.70 -0.47
C TRP A 146 -23.26 4.68 -0.36
N LEU A 147 -22.55 4.73 -1.49
CA LEU A 147 -21.08 4.77 -1.51
C LEU A 147 -20.52 5.95 -0.72
N SER A 148 -21.11 7.14 -0.88
CA SER A 148 -20.66 8.34 -0.18
C SER A 148 -21.05 8.35 1.30
N THR A 149 -22.21 7.80 1.68
CA THR A 149 -22.68 7.83 3.08
C THR A 149 -22.10 6.72 3.96
N GLN A 150 -21.86 5.52 3.40
CA GLN A 150 -21.45 4.36 4.20
C GLN A 150 -19.95 4.08 4.13
N ILE A 151 -19.32 4.33 2.98
CA ILE A 151 -17.91 3.96 2.74
C ILE A 151 -17.04 5.22 2.58
N ASP A 152 -17.64 6.41 2.45
CA ASP A 152 -16.94 7.68 2.20
C ASP A 152 -16.03 7.60 0.96
N ILE A 153 -16.50 6.92 -0.10
CA ILE A 153 -15.79 6.82 -1.38
C ILE A 153 -16.52 7.62 -2.45
N SER A 154 -15.75 8.43 -3.19
CA SER A 154 -16.27 9.14 -4.36
C SER A 154 -16.65 8.17 -5.49
N ILE A 155 -17.74 8.45 -6.20
CA ILE A 155 -18.23 7.66 -7.33
C ILE A 155 -17.14 7.43 -8.40
N PRO A 156 -16.35 8.44 -8.82
CA PRO A 156 -15.27 8.23 -9.78
C PRO A 156 -14.22 7.24 -9.28
N HIS A 157 -13.91 7.24 -7.98
CA HIS A 157 -12.98 6.29 -7.38
C HIS A 157 -13.54 4.87 -7.36
N ALA A 158 -14.82 4.71 -6.99
CA ALA A 158 -15.50 3.41 -7.04
C ALA A 158 -15.52 2.80 -8.47
N ARG A 159 -15.70 3.65 -9.51
CA ARG A 159 -15.61 3.21 -10.91
C ARG A 159 -14.21 2.70 -11.26
N LYS A 160 -13.16 3.41 -10.83
CA LYS A 160 -11.77 2.98 -11.00
C LYS A 160 -11.49 1.63 -10.32
N LEU A 161 -12.00 1.42 -9.11
CA LEU A 161 -11.88 0.14 -8.40
C LEU A 161 -12.54 -1.01 -9.16
N ARG A 162 -13.73 -0.78 -9.74
CA ARG A 162 -14.40 -1.78 -10.58
C ARG A 162 -13.60 -2.11 -11.84
N GLN A 163 -13.09 -1.09 -12.53
CA GLN A 163 -12.24 -1.28 -13.71
C GLN A 163 -10.99 -2.09 -13.36
N LEU A 164 -10.32 -1.74 -12.25
CA LEU A 164 -9.15 -2.44 -11.76
C LEU A 164 -9.46 -3.91 -11.41
N SER A 165 -10.56 -4.14 -10.69
CA SER A 165 -11.02 -5.49 -10.32
C SER A 165 -11.30 -6.36 -11.54
N ASN A 166 -11.93 -5.80 -12.57
CA ASN A 166 -12.19 -6.52 -13.82
C ASN A 166 -10.91 -6.80 -14.59
N LEU A 167 -9.99 -5.83 -14.68
CA LEU A 167 -8.70 -5.97 -15.36
C LEU A 167 -7.83 -7.06 -14.73
N LEU A 168 -7.82 -7.14 -13.41
CA LEU A 168 -6.92 -8.02 -12.63
C LEU A 168 -7.62 -9.30 -12.14
N LYS A 169 -8.83 -9.57 -12.62
CA LYS A 169 -9.62 -10.74 -12.19
C LYS A 169 -8.85 -12.03 -12.49
N GLY A 170 -8.56 -12.80 -11.43
CA GLY A 170 -7.82 -14.07 -11.54
C GLY A 170 -6.30 -13.94 -11.41
N PHE A 171 -5.75 -12.74 -11.26
CA PHE A 171 -4.31 -12.50 -11.13
C PHE A 171 -3.96 -12.00 -9.72
N LYS A 172 -3.89 -12.93 -8.77
CA LYS A 172 -3.70 -12.62 -7.33
C LYS A 172 -2.38 -11.90 -7.03
N GLY A 173 -1.34 -12.08 -7.84
CA GLY A 173 -0.05 -11.44 -7.62
C GLY A 173 -0.09 -9.90 -7.65
N PHE A 174 -1.11 -9.32 -8.28
CA PHE A 174 -1.28 -7.86 -8.30
C PHE A 174 -1.73 -7.26 -6.96
N LEU A 175 -2.26 -8.06 -6.05
CA LEU A 175 -2.69 -7.59 -4.72
C LEU A 175 -1.53 -7.02 -3.91
N ASN A 176 -0.30 -7.47 -4.19
CA ASN A 176 0.90 -7.11 -3.45
C ASN A 176 1.75 -6.03 -4.15
N ILE A 177 1.21 -5.32 -5.14
CA ILE A 177 1.99 -4.32 -5.87
C ILE A 177 1.83 -2.94 -5.22
N ASN A 178 2.95 -2.28 -4.91
CA ASN A 178 2.97 -0.91 -4.41
C ASN A 178 3.00 0.09 -5.58
N VAL A 179 1.89 0.14 -6.33
CA VAL A 179 1.68 1.06 -7.46
C VAL A 179 0.29 1.69 -7.32
N SER A 180 0.16 2.97 -7.67
CA SER A 180 -1.12 3.66 -7.55
C SER A 180 -2.16 3.10 -8.53
N ILE A 181 -3.44 3.09 -8.13
CA ILE A 181 -4.55 2.66 -8.99
C ILE A 181 -4.54 3.40 -10.33
N ASN A 182 -4.23 4.71 -10.31
CA ASN A 182 -4.18 5.52 -11.53
C ASN A 182 -3.05 5.08 -12.46
N ASP A 183 -1.88 4.73 -11.91
CA ASP A 183 -0.76 4.26 -12.73
C ASP A 183 -1.08 2.91 -13.38
N ILE A 184 -1.70 1.98 -12.64
CA ILE A 184 -2.14 0.68 -13.19
C ILE A 184 -3.15 0.91 -14.32
N LEU A 185 -4.20 1.70 -14.08
CA LEU A 185 -5.24 1.97 -15.08
C LEU A 185 -4.68 2.73 -16.30
N SER A 186 -3.71 3.62 -16.11
CA SER A 186 -3.05 4.32 -17.23
C SER A 186 -2.27 3.37 -18.15
N LYS A 187 -1.94 2.16 -17.68
CA LYS A 187 -1.21 1.13 -18.42
C LYS A 187 -2.06 -0.11 -18.73
N GLN A 188 -3.39 0.00 -18.66
CA GLN A 188 -4.29 -1.15 -18.80
C GLN A 188 -4.08 -1.96 -20.09
N GLU A 189 -3.82 -1.32 -21.23
CA GLU A 189 -3.61 -2.03 -22.50
C GLU A 189 -2.29 -2.79 -22.49
N LEU A 190 -1.24 -2.19 -21.92
CA LEU A 190 0.06 -2.86 -21.78
C LEU A 190 0.01 -4.02 -20.77
N ILE A 191 -0.81 -3.88 -19.72
CA ILE A 191 -1.09 -4.98 -18.78
C ILE A 191 -1.78 -6.14 -19.51
N LYS A 192 -2.79 -5.87 -20.34
CA LYS A 192 -3.45 -6.93 -21.12
C LYS A 192 -2.46 -7.66 -22.02
N GLN A 193 -1.65 -6.93 -22.79
CA GLN A 193 -0.60 -7.51 -23.64
C GLN A 193 0.41 -8.33 -22.82
N MET A 194 0.83 -7.83 -21.66
CA MET A 194 1.70 -8.58 -20.75
C MET A 194 1.05 -9.87 -20.24
N LEU A 195 -0.26 -9.88 -20.01
CA LEU A 195 -1.00 -11.04 -19.52
C LEU A 195 -1.44 -12.02 -20.63
N GLU A 196 -1.27 -11.67 -21.90
CA GLU A 196 -1.37 -12.60 -23.03
C GLU A 196 -0.14 -13.51 -23.12
N ILE A 197 0.99 -13.09 -22.54
CA ILE A 197 2.22 -13.88 -22.46
C ILE A 197 2.10 -14.90 -21.32
N ASP A 198 2.02 -16.20 -21.65
CA ASP A 198 1.74 -17.29 -20.72
C ASP A 198 2.68 -17.33 -19.49
N GLN A 199 3.97 -17.07 -19.67
CA GLN A 199 4.94 -17.03 -18.57
C GLN A 199 4.57 -15.95 -17.53
N PHE A 200 4.19 -14.76 -17.98
CA PHE A 200 3.83 -13.64 -17.10
C PHE A 200 2.44 -13.87 -16.49
N ALA A 201 1.48 -14.35 -17.29
CA ALA A 201 0.15 -14.70 -16.81
C ALA A 201 0.22 -15.75 -15.68
N THR A 202 1.02 -16.80 -15.87
CA THR A 202 1.22 -17.86 -14.88
C THR A 202 1.85 -17.32 -13.60
N PHE A 203 2.86 -16.46 -13.72
CA PHE A 203 3.49 -15.79 -12.59
C PHE A 203 2.46 -14.99 -11.77
N TRP A 204 1.65 -14.15 -12.43
CA TRP A 204 0.68 -13.30 -11.74
C TRP A 204 -0.57 -14.06 -11.23
N ARG A 205 -0.92 -15.22 -11.80
CA ARG A 205 -2.00 -16.09 -11.30
C ARG A 205 -1.64 -16.77 -9.98
N LYS A 206 -0.41 -17.29 -9.86
CA LYS A 206 0.04 -18.00 -8.66
C LYS A 206 -0.13 -17.14 -7.41
N GLY A 207 0.13 -15.83 -7.54
CA GLY A 207 0.31 -14.95 -6.38
C GLY A 207 1.56 -15.36 -5.62
N ASP A 208 2.06 -14.50 -4.74
CA ASP A 208 2.88 -15.05 -3.67
C ASP A 208 1.92 -15.80 -2.78
N PHE A 209 2.16 -17.09 -2.62
CA PHE A 209 1.71 -17.77 -1.42
C PHE A 209 2.50 -17.12 -0.28
N ILE A 210 2.08 -15.94 0.18
CA ILE A 210 2.42 -15.49 1.51
C ILE A 210 1.71 -16.53 2.36
N PRO A 211 2.43 -17.44 3.05
CA PRO A 211 1.79 -18.23 4.08
C PRO A 211 1.24 -17.16 5.00
N TRP A 212 -0.08 -17.01 4.99
CA TRP A 212 -0.70 -16.36 6.12
C TRP A 212 -0.26 -17.25 7.28
N ASP A 213 0.66 -16.73 8.09
CA ASP A 213 1.05 -17.33 9.35
C ASP A 213 -0.16 -17.16 10.28
N ASP A 214 -1.25 -17.81 9.90
CA ASP A 214 -2.31 -18.17 10.80
C ASP A 214 -1.60 -19.17 11.70
N GLY A 215 -1.12 -18.75 12.87
CA GLY A 215 -0.51 -19.62 13.89
C GLY A 215 -1.50 -20.65 14.46
N LEU A 216 -2.35 -21.20 13.60
CA LEU A 216 -3.45 -22.13 13.78
C LEU A 216 -3.32 -23.28 12.78
N THR A 217 -2.11 -23.69 12.41
CA THR A 217 -1.93 -25.10 12.08
C THR A 217 -2.15 -25.87 13.39
N PRO A 218 -3.24 -26.64 13.53
CA PRO A 218 -3.42 -27.47 14.70
C PRO A 218 -2.23 -28.42 14.71
N SER A 219 -1.43 -28.38 15.76
CA SER A 219 -0.46 -29.43 16.03
C SER A 219 -1.22 -30.75 15.95
N GLN A 220 -1.02 -31.50 14.88
CA GLN A 220 -1.42 -32.89 14.86
C GLN A 220 -0.46 -33.59 15.81
N GLU A 221 -0.87 -33.70 17.07
CA GLU A 221 -0.31 -34.67 17.99
C GLU A 221 -0.53 -36.06 17.39
N VAL A 222 0.58 -36.77 17.16
CA VAL A 222 0.65 -38.18 16.80
C VAL A 222 0.82 -38.99 18.07
#